data_AF-A0A813IQY6-F1
#
_entry.id   AF-A0A813IQY6-F1
#
_cell.length_a   1.000
_cell.length_b   1.000
_cell.length_c   1.000
_cell.angle_alpha   90.00
_cell.angle_beta   90.00
_cell.angle_gamma   90.00
#
_symmetry.space_group_name_H-M   'P 1'
#
loop_
_entity.id
_entity.type
_entity.pdbx_description
1 polymer ?
#
loop_
_entity_poly.entity_id
_entity_poly.type
_entity_poly.pdbx_seq_one_letter_code
_entity_poly.pdbx_strand_id
1 'polypeptide(L)'
;MRTSRSSTRSSPLAEPAATPPRGGVVTELIVKFFHGEYTPKGFKRYAGLWKGPPPGNIGKKDIAVGMAGFKEQMKNPMFPVKGGVGYGIDETLKVMDDGKGWVWLAAEMSPGGLAVDLFTSVPYGKRALLVAKRDNVDEMFAKVNWDVALGNIEKTFGGPLIKQR
;
A
#
# COMPACT_ATOMS: atom_id res chain seq x y z
N MET A 1 45.74 -10.41 -27.46
CA MET A 1 44.49 -11.11 -27.11
C MET A 1 44.25 -11.00 -25.61
N ARG A 2 43.32 -10.13 -25.19
CA ARG A 2 42.97 -9.93 -23.77
C ARG A 2 41.50 -10.33 -23.63
N THR A 3 41.25 -11.45 -22.96
CA THR A 3 39.92 -12.01 -22.74
C THR A 3 39.18 -11.16 -21.71
N SER A 4 38.17 -10.41 -22.17
CA SER A 4 37.22 -9.71 -21.30
C SER A 4 36.29 -10.73 -20.66
N ARG A 5 36.39 -10.94 -19.34
CA ARG A 5 35.33 -11.60 -18.58
C ARG A 5 34.20 -10.60 -18.39
N SER A 6 33.10 -10.78 -19.11
CA SER A 6 31.84 -10.12 -18.79
C SER A 6 31.37 -10.60 -17.43
N SER A 7 31.42 -9.74 -16.42
CA SER A 7 30.72 -9.96 -15.17
C SER A 7 29.23 -9.74 -15.44
N THR A 8 28.55 -10.79 -15.88
CA THR A 8 27.10 -10.88 -15.75
C THR A 8 26.81 -10.93 -14.26
N ARG A 9 26.44 -9.79 -13.68
CA ARG A 9 25.68 -9.79 -12.42
C ARG A 9 24.44 -10.65 -12.69
N SER A 10 24.40 -11.82 -12.06
CA SER A 10 23.18 -12.60 -11.95
C SER A 10 22.13 -11.69 -11.32
N SER A 11 21.17 -11.23 -12.13
CA SER A 11 19.95 -10.65 -11.61
C SER A 11 19.35 -11.66 -10.64
N PRO A 12 19.07 -11.30 -9.38
CA PRO A 12 18.33 -12.18 -8.50
C PRO A 12 17.01 -12.51 -9.20
N LEU A 13 16.73 -13.81 -9.30
CA LEU A 13 15.51 -14.37 -9.87
C LEU A 13 14.32 -13.52 -9.40
N ALA A 14 13.61 -12.92 -10.35
CA ALA A 14 12.42 -12.15 -10.06
C ALA A 14 11.39 -13.10 -9.45
N GLU A 15 11.25 -13.07 -8.13
CA GLU A 15 10.04 -13.53 -7.48
C GLU A 15 8.88 -12.73 -8.09
N PRO A 16 7.77 -13.38 -8.47
CA PRO A 16 6.68 -12.68 -9.14
C PRO A 16 6.18 -11.52 -8.27
N ALA A 17 5.73 -10.49 -8.97
CA ALA A 17 5.34 -9.16 -8.51
C ALA A 17 4.28 -9.06 -7.40
N ALA A 18 4.02 -10.10 -6.60
CA ALA A 18 2.96 -10.12 -5.59
C ALA A 18 3.26 -9.30 -4.33
N THR A 19 4.53 -9.06 -4.00
CA THR A 19 4.93 -8.46 -2.72
C THR A 19 5.89 -7.29 -2.93
N PRO A 20 5.70 -6.14 -2.26
CA PRO A 20 6.61 -5.01 -2.36
C PRO A 20 7.98 -5.29 -1.70
N PRO A 21 9.05 -4.55 -2.07
CA PRO A 21 10.38 -4.74 -1.50
C PRO A 21 10.42 -4.57 0.03
N ARG A 22 11.06 -5.50 0.72
CA ARG A 22 11.23 -5.44 2.19
C ARG A 22 12.00 -4.17 2.59
N GLY A 23 11.55 -3.52 3.66
CA GLY A 23 12.16 -2.29 4.19
C GLY A 23 11.78 -1.04 3.41
N GLY A 24 11.01 -1.16 2.33
CA GLY A 24 10.39 -0.02 1.66
C GLY A 24 9.18 0.50 2.43
N VAL A 25 8.96 1.81 2.37
CA VAL A 25 7.86 2.48 3.08
C VAL A 25 6.47 1.92 2.72
N VAL A 26 6.26 1.50 1.47
CA VAL A 26 4.99 0.85 1.05
C VAL A 26 4.75 -0.44 1.82
N THR A 27 5.78 -1.29 1.96
CA THR A 27 5.73 -2.54 2.73
C THR A 27 5.45 -2.26 4.21
N GLU A 28 6.15 -1.27 4.78
CA GLU A 28 5.97 -0.88 6.18
C GLU A 28 4.54 -0.42 6.48
N LEU A 29 3.95 0.39 5.59
CA LEU A 29 2.58 0.87 5.75
C LEU A 29 1.54 -0.23 5.54
N ILE A 30 1.73 -1.11 4.56
CA ILE A 30 0.85 -2.26 4.33
C ILE A 30 0.83 -3.16 5.57
N VAL A 31 1.99 -3.56 6.08
CA VAL A 31 2.02 -4.41 7.28
C VAL A 31 1.43 -3.66 8.49
N LYS A 32 1.79 -2.39 8.72
CA LYS A 32 1.23 -1.60 9.83
C LYS A 32 -0.30 -1.54 9.82
N PHE A 33 -0.91 -1.45 8.63
CA PHE A 33 -2.35 -1.28 8.47
C PHE A 33 -3.08 -2.64 8.43
N PHE A 34 -2.54 -3.64 7.74
CA PHE A 34 -3.23 -4.90 7.46
C PHE A 34 -2.76 -6.09 8.30
N HIS A 35 -1.73 -5.94 9.14
CA HIS A 35 -1.27 -6.99 10.05
C HIS A 35 -2.13 -7.05 11.33
N GLY A 36 -3.25 -7.75 11.25
CA GLY A 36 -4.21 -7.92 12.33
C GLY A 36 -5.50 -8.52 11.80
N GLU A 37 -6.58 -8.36 12.55
CA GLU A 37 -7.90 -8.88 12.20
C GLU A 37 -8.91 -7.73 12.10
N TYR A 38 -9.58 -7.61 10.95
CA TYR A 38 -10.71 -6.72 10.77
C TYR A 38 -11.97 -7.41 11.27
N THR A 39 -12.55 -6.88 12.35
CA THR A 39 -13.80 -7.39 12.92
C THR A 39 -14.89 -6.33 12.79
N PRO A 40 -16.19 -6.68 12.81
CA PRO A 40 -17.27 -5.69 12.82
C PRO A 40 -17.20 -4.67 13.97
N LYS A 41 -16.46 -4.98 15.03
CA LYS A 41 -16.24 -4.07 16.18
C LYS A 41 -15.01 -3.17 16.02
N GLY A 42 -14.25 -3.31 14.93
CA GLY A 42 -13.03 -2.58 14.65
C GLY A 42 -11.84 -3.50 14.34
N PHE A 43 -10.69 -2.87 14.11
CA PHE A 43 -9.43 -3.56 13.83
C PHE A 43 -8.73 -3.99 15.11
N LYS A 44 -8.40 -5.28 15.20
CA LYS A 44 -7.61 -5.86 16.30
C LYS A 44 -6.19 -6.10 15.82
N ARG A 45 -5.23 -5.34 16.35
CA ARG A 45 -3.80 -5.62 16.15
C ARG A 45 -3.39 -6.82 16.98
N TYR A 46 -2.64 -7.75 16.39
CA TYR A 46 -1.98 -8.80 17.18
C TYR A 46 -0.97 -8.15 18.12
N ALA A 47 -1.28 -8.17 19.42
CA ALA A 47 -0.41 -7.60 20.45
C ALA A 47 0.91 -8.40 20.54
N GLY A 48 2.03 -7.69 20.66
CA GLY A 48 3.32 -8.29 21.03
C GLY A 48 4.29 -8.64 19.89
N LEU A 49 3.87 -8.62 18.61
CA LEU A 49 4.76 -8.89 17.46
C LEU A 49 5.16 -7.62 16.68
N TRP A 50 4.32 -6.58 16.69
CA TRP A 50 4.64 -5.30 16.07
C TRP A 50 5.23 -4.33 17.10
N LYS A 51 6.54 -4.08 17.03
CA LYS A 51 7.24 -3.11 17.91
C LYS A 51 7.44 -1.72 17.29
N GLY A 52 7.04 -1.51 16.04
CA GLY A 52 7.16 -0.24 15.32
C GLY A 52 8.62 0.23 15.09
N PRO A 53 8.87 1.14 14.12
CA PRO A 53 10.20 1.72 13.96
C PRO A 53 10.46 2.85 14.99
N PRO A 54 11.55 2.78 15.80
CA PRO A 54 12.35 1.60 16.14
C PRO A 54 12.16 1.17 17.62
N PRO A 55 12.24 -0.12 18.03
CA PRO A 55 12.88 -1.27 17.37
C PRO A 55 11.99 -2.52 17.16
N GLY A 56 12.04 -2.99 15.90
CA GLY A 56 11.75 -4.33 15.39
C GLY A 56 11.59 -4.24 13.87
N ASN A 57 12.58 -4.66 13.08
CA ASN A 57 12.43 -4.67 11.61
C ASN A 57 11.35 -5.67 11.22
N ILE A 58 10.45 -5.29 10.31
CA ILE A 58 9.43 -6.20 9.79
C ILE A 58 10.09 -7.45 9.24
N GLY A 59 9.67 -8.61 9.76
CA GLY A 59 10.12 -9.92 9.33
C GLY A 59 9.38 -10.40 8.09
N LYS A 60 9.92 -11.42 7.42
CA LYS A 60 9.24 -12.07 6.28
C LYS A 60 7.85 -12.62 6.67
N LYS A 61 7.68 -13.09 7.91
CA LYS A 61 6.41 -13.60 8.43
C LYS A 61 5.36 -12.49 8.54
N ASP A 62 5.75 -11.33 9.06
CA ASP A 62 4.84 -10.18 9.20
C ASP A 62 4.42 -9.65 7.82
N ILE A 63 5.34 -9.63 6.84
CA ILE A 63 5.03 -9.27 5.46
C ILE A 63 3.99 -10.24 4.88
N ALA A 64 4.18 -11.54 5.04
CA ALA A 64 3.25 -12.53 4.53
C ALA A 64 1.83 -12.36 5.11
N VAL A 65 1.73 -12.15 6.44
CA VAL A 65 0.45 -11.92 7.12
C VAL A 65 -0.19 -10.61 6.67
N GLY A 66 0.58 -9.52 6.64
CA GLY A 66 0.09 -8.21 6.19
C GLY A 66 -0.38 -8.21 4.74
N MET A 67 0.33 -8.90 3.84
CA MET A 67 -0.07 -9.03 2.43
C MET A 67 -1.33 -9.89 2.26
N ALA A 68 -1.50 -10.95 3.05
CA ALA A 68 -2.72 -11.75 3.03
C ALA A 68 -3.93 -10.91 3.46
N GLY A 69 -3.82 -10.21 4.60
CA GLY A 69 -4.86 -9.30 5.07
C GLY A 69 -5.13 -8.15 4.11
N PHE A 70 -4.09 -7.58 3.48
CA PHE A 70 -4.24 -6.54 2.48
C PHE A 70 -5.02 -7.03 1.27
N LYS A 71 -4.69 -8.21 0.76
CA LYS A 71 -5.37 -8.80 -0.39
C LYS A 71 -6.84 -9.11 -0.10
N GLU A 72 -7.13 -9.62 1.08
CA GLU A 72 -8.50 -9.86 1.55
C GLU A 72 -9.29 -8.55 1.65
N GLN A 73 -8.71 -7.52 2.28
CA GLN A 73 -9.35 -6.21 2.42
C GLN A 73 -9.51 -5.49 1.08
N MET A 74 -8.64 -5.69 0.09
CA MET A 74 -8.86 -5.18 -1.26
C MET A 74 -10.10 -5.82 -1.91
N LYS A 75 -10.33 -7.13 -1.70
CA LYS A 75 -11.52 -7.81 -2.24
C LYS A 75 -12.79 -7.36 -1.54
N ASN A 76 -12.74 -7.24 -0.21
CA ASN A 76 -13.88 -6.89 0.62
C ASN A 76 -13.49 -5.91 1.74
N PRO A 77 -13.40 -4.60 1.45
CA PRO A 77 -12.99 -3.62 2.44
C PRO A 77 -14.02 -3.51 3.57
N MET A 78 -13.61 -3.72 4.81
CA MET A 78 -14.53 -3.63 5.95
C MET A 78 -14.78 -2.18 6.40
N PHE A 79 -13.75 -1.34 6.32
CA PHE A 79 -13.81 0.07 6.71
C PHE A 79 -13.22 0.98 5.61
N PRO A 80 -13.83 1.03 4.41
CA PRO A 80 -13.36 1.97 3.40
C PRO A 80 -13.59 3.42 3.85
N VAL A 81 -12.75 4.33 3.37
CA VAL A 81 -12.88 5.77 3.64
C VAL A 81 -13.72 6.43 2.54
N LYS A 82 -14.48 7.47 2.89
CA LYS A 82 -15.27 8.25 1.93
C LYS A 82 -14.38 9.00 0.93
N GLY A 83 -14.77 9.01 -0.33
CA GLY A 83 -14.12 9.70 -1.44
C GLY A 83 -15.11 10.13 -2.52
N GLY A 84 -14.69 10.14 -3.78
CA GLY A 84 -15.55 10.29 -4.95
C GLY A 84 -15.84 11.71 -5.44
N VAL A 85 -15.57 12.74 -4.62
CA VAL A 85 -15.75 14.16 -5.02
C VAL A 85 -14.42 14.80 -5.39
N GLY A 86 -14.44 15.72 -6.35
CA GLY A 86 -13.24 16.37 -6.89
C GLY A 86 -12.39 17.09 -5.83
N TYR A 87 -11.18 17.50 -6.23
CA TYR A 87 -10.26 18.20 -5.34
C TYR A 87 -10.82 19.55 -4.86
N GLY A 88 -10.72 19.84 -3.56
CA GLY A 88 -11.18 21.10 -2.98
C GLY A 88 -12.71 21.24 -2.86
N ILE A 89 -13.45 20.17 -3.10
CA ILE A 89 -14.91 20.13 -2.94
C ILE A 89 -15.27 19.80 -1.48
N ASP A 90 -16.45 20.27 -1.05
CA ASP A 90 -17.02 20.00 0.27
C ASP A 90 -16.97 18.50 0.62
N GLU A 91 -16.44 18.19 1.81
CA GLU A 91 -16.29 16.83 2.31
C GLU A 91 -17.63 16.13 2.57
N THR A 92 -18.71 16.90 2.81
CA THR A 92 -20.05 16.34 3.04
C THR A 92 -20.58 15.58 1.83
N LEU A 93 -20.07 15.89 0.63
CA LEU A 93 -20.46 15.27 -0.62
C LEU A 93 -19.70 13.95 -0.89
N LYS A 94 -18.68 13.62 -0.09
CA LYS A 94 -17.93 12.37 -0.24
C LYS A 94 -18.81 11.17 0.05
N VAL A 95 -18.71 10.14 -0.78
CA VAL A 95 -19.46 8.89 -0.66
C VAL A 95 -18.54 7.75 -0.28
N MET A 96 -19.08 6.72 0.39
CA MET A 96 -18.33 5.51 0.70
C MET A 96 -17.98 4.77 -0.61
N ASP A 97 -19.00 4.39 -1.36
CA ASP A 97 -18.91 3.66 -2.64
C ASP A 97 -19.57 4.50 -3.74
N ASP A 98 -18.91 4.62 -4.89
CA ASP A 98 -19.43 5.33 -6.06
C ASP A 98 -20.16 4.41 -7.06
N GLY A 99 -20.33 3.13 -6.71
CA GLY A 99 -21.02 2.12 -7.49
C GLY A 99 -20.23 1.61 -8.69
N LYS A 100 -18.98 2.06 -8.89
CA LYS A 100 -18.18 1.68 -10.07
C LYS A 100 -17.40 0.37 -9.91
N GLY A 101 -17.46 -0.22 -8.71
CA GLY A 101 -16.84 -1.52 -8.41
C GLY A 101 -15.31 -1.48 -8.34
N TRP A 102 -14.72 -0.31 -8.13
CA TRP A 102 -13.27 -0.16 -7.92
C TRP A 102 -12.91 -0.25 -6.44
N VAL A 103 -11.68 -0.63 -6.17
CA VAL A 103 -11.04 -0.51 -4.86
C VAL A 103 -9.67 0.13 -5.06
N TRP A 104 -9.32 1.05 -4.16
CA TRP A 104 -8.09 1.82 -4.20
C TRP A 104 -7.33 1.66 -2.90
N LEU A 105 -6.02 1.48 -2.96
CA LEU A 105 -5.12 1.79 -1.86
C LEU A 105 -4.56 3.19 -2.12
N ALA A 106 -4.77 4.13 -1.20
CA ALA A 106 -4.22 5.46 -1.31
C ALA A 106 -3.46 5.87 -0.05
N ALA A 107 -2.37 6.60 -0.24
CA ALA A 107 -1.60 7.20 0.82
C ALA A 107 -2.10 8.61 1.16
N GLU A 108 -1.98 8.94 2.44
CA GLU A 108 -2.47 10.18 3.03
C GLU A 108 -1.45 10.72 4.03
N MET A 109 -1.20 12.03 3.95
CA MET A 109 -0.35 12.74 4.90
C MET A 109 -1.25 13.58 5.80
N SER A 110 -1.38 13.19 7.06
CA SER A 110 -2.08 13.94 8.10
C SER A 110 -1.09 14.39 9.18
N PRO A 111 -1.52 15.22 10.15
CA PRO A 111 -0.69 15.56 11.31
C PRO A 111 -0.17 14.33 12.09
N GLY A 112 -0.85 13.18 11.98
CA GLY A 112 -0.42 11.90 12.55
C GLY A 112 0.66 11.16 11.75
N GLY A 113 1.14 11.75 10.66
CA GLY A 113 2.13 11.19 9.76
C GLY A 113 1.52 10.46 8.55
N LEU A 114 2.37 9.77 7.80
CA LEU A 114 1.98 9.02 6.61
C LEU A 114 1.19 7.76 6.98
N ALA A 115 0.05 7.58 6.33
CA ALA A 115 -0.80 6.40 6.43
C ALA A 115 -1.27 5.94 5.03
N VAL A 116 -1.88 4.76 4.99
CA VAL A 116 -2.62 4.26 3.82
C VAL A 116 -4.02 3.89 4.26
N ASP A 117 -4.98 4.07 3.35
CA ASP A 117 -6.38 3.71 3.53
C ASP A 117 -6.95 3.05 2.27
N LEU A 118 -8.04 2.31 2.43
CA LEU A 118 -8.82 1.75 1.33
C LEU A 118 -10.01 2.62 0.98
N PHE A 119 -10.30 2.74 -0.31
CA PHE A 119 -11.45 3.48 -0.82
C PHE A 119 -12.20 2.62 -1.84
N THR A 120 -13.53 2.69 -1.85
CA THR A 120 -14.38 2.12 -2.93
C THR A 120 -14.93 3.18 -3.86
N SER A 121 -14.64 4.45 -3.60
CA SER A 121 -14.82 5.59 -4.48
C SER A 121 -13.46 6.22 -4.82
N VAL A 122 -13.40 7.05 -5.87
CA VAL A 122 -12.13 7.67 -6.30
C VAL A 122 -11.51 8.52 -5.18
N PRO A 123 -10.25 8.27 -4.74
CA PRO A 123 -9.64 8.94 -3.59
C PRO A 123 -9.03 10.30 -3.97
N TYR A 124 -9.85 11.23 -4.45
CA TYR A 124 -9.41 12.58 -4.82
C TYR A 124 -8.72 13.31 -3.66
N GLY A 125 -7.65 14.04 -3.98
CA GLY A 125 -6.82 14.74 -2.99
C GLY A 125 -5.94 13.83 -2.15
N LYS A 126 -6.03 12.50 -2.31
CA LYS A 126 -5.11 11.52 -1.74
C LYS A 126 -4.22 10.95 -2.84
N ARG A 127 -3.17 10.22 -2.44
CA ARG A 127 -2.20 9.66 -3.39
C ARG A 127 -2.55 8.20 -3.69
N ALA A 128 -3.22 7.94 -4.80
CA ALA A 128 -3.47 6.56 -5.24
C ALA A 128 -2.14 5.80 -5.44
N LEU A 129 -2.01 4.65 -4.77
CA LEU A 129 -0.88 3.74 -4.90
C LEU A 129 -1.24 2.57 -5.80
N LEU A 130 -2.42 1.98 -5.57
CA LEU A 130 -2.92 0.81 -6.29
C LEU A 130 -4.41 0.97 -6.56
N VAL A 131 -4.88 0.34 -7.64
CA VAL A 131 -6.29 0.26 -7.99
C VAL A 131 -6.59 -1.09 -8.62
N ALA A 132 -7.74 -1.66 -8.28
CA ALA A 132 -8.24 -2.88 -8.90
C ALA A 132 -9.77 -2.85 -9.05
N LYS A 133 -10.30 -3.61 -10.00
CA LYS A 133 -11.69 -4.03 -9.94
C LYS A 133 -11.86 -5.01 -8.79
N ARG A 134 -12.91 -4.85 -7.96
CA ARG A 134 -13.10 -5.65 -6.73
C ARG A 134 -13.23 -7.15 -7.00
N ASP A 135 -13.86 -7.51 -8.11
CA ASP A 135 -14.00 -8.90 -8.57
C ASP A 135 -12.73 -9.46 -9.23
N ASN A 136 -11.69 -8.64 -9.43
CA ASN A 136 -10.46 -9.02 -10.14
C ASN A 136 -9.18 -8.50 -9.46
N VAL A 137 -9.19 -8.48 -8.13
CA VAL A 137 -8.04 -8.06 -7.30
C VAL A 137 -6.82 -8.96 -7.52
N ASP A 138 -7.03 -10.27 -7.75
CA ASP A 138 -5.95 -11.23 -7.94
C ASP A 138 -5.08 -10.89 -9.16
N GLU A 139 -5.68 -10.42 -10.26
CA GLU A 139 -4.95 -10.01 -11.45
C GLU A 139 -4.06 -8.79 -11.19
N MET A 140 -4.54 -7.81 -10.39
CA MET A 140 -3.74 -6.65 -10.02
C MET A 140 -2.48 -7.07 -9.26
N PHE A 141 -2.59 -7.95 -8.26
CA PHE A 141 -1.41 -8.44 -7.52
C PHE A 141 -0.46 -9.28 -8.37
N ALA A 142 -0.96 -9.94 -9.42
CA ALA A 142 -0.09 -10.67 -10.34
C ALA A 142 0.76 -9.75 -11.25
N LYS A 143 0.30 -8.49 -11.46
CA LYS A 143 0.87 -7.57 -12.45
C LYS A 143 1.39 -6.25 -11.87
N VAL A 144 1.21 -6.02 -10.58
CA VAL A 144 1.53 -4.74 -9.94
C VAL A 144 3.00 -4.37 -10.12
N ASN A 145 3.23 -3.11 -10.47
CA ASN A 145 4.58 -2.53 -10.46
C ASN A 145 4.79 -1.78 -9.14
N TRP A 146 5.54 -2.41 -8.23
CA TRP A 146 5.82 -1.82 -6.91
C TRP A 146 6.73 -0.60 -6.96
N ASP A 147 7.57 -0.45 -7.99
CA ASP A 147 8.41 0.75 -8.16
C ASP A 147 7.55 1.98 -8.47
N VAL A 148 6.46 1.79 -9.22
CA VAL A 148 5.48 2.87 -9.47
C VAL A 148 4.73 3.24 -8.20
N ALA A 149 4.31 2.23 -7.41
CA ALA A 149 3.65 2.48 -6.13
C ALA A 149 4.57 3.24 -5.15
N LEU A 150 5.86 2.86 -5.11
CA LEU A 150 6.89 3.56 -4.35
C LEU A 150 7.12 4.99 -4.89
N GLY A 151 7.28 5.16 -6.19
CA GLY A 151 7.44 6.50 -6.78
C GLY A 151 6.23 7.41 -6.52
N ASN A 152 5.03 6.85 -6.41
CA ASN A 152 3.84 7.61 -6.05
C ASN A 152 3.83 8.02 -4.58
N ILE A 153 4.24 7.14 -3.66
CA ILE A 153 4.30 7.49 -2.25
C ILE A 153 5.41 8.51 -1.98
N GLU A 154 6.54 8.44 -2.65
CA GLU A 154 7.62 9.43 -2.50
C GLU A 154 7.17 10.87 -2.88
N LYS A 155 6.23 11.00 -3.83
CA LYS A 155 5.63 12.30 -4.17
C LYS A 155 4.82 12.90 -3.03
N THR A 156 4.36 12.12 -2.03
CA THR A 156 3.71 12.70 -0.84
C THR A 156 4.72 13.40 0.07
N PHE A 157 6.01 13.04 -0.02
CA PHE A 157 7.09 13.69 0.71
C PHE A 157 7.69 14.90 0.00
N GLY A 158 7.05 15.39 -1.08
CA GLY A 158 7.60 16.45 -1.93
C GLY A 158 8.50 15.95 -3.05
N GLY A 159 8.61 14.62 -3.23
CA GLY A 159 9.42 14.00 -4.26
C GLY A 159 10.90 13.82 -3.87
N PRO A 160 11.71 13.20 -4.73
CA PRO A 160 13.09 12.79 -4.42
C PRO A 160 14.05 13.95 -4.12
N LEU A 161 13.61 15.19 -4.34
CA LEU A 161 14.41 16.39 -4.16
C LEU A 161 14.23 17.04 -2.78
N ILE A 162 13.24 16.62 -1.98
CA ILE A 162 12.99 17.19 -0.65
C ILE A 162 13.65 16.31 0.40
N LYS A 163 14.70 16.85 1.03
CA LYS A 163 15.27 16.29 2.26
C LYS A 163 14.24 16.46 3.38
N GLN A 164 13.68 15.35 3.85
CA GLN A 164 13.02 15.33 5.15
C GLN A 164 14.05 15.68 6.21
N ARG A 165 13.74 16.69 7.02
CA ARG A 165 14.59 17.20 8.09
C ARG A 165 14.32 16.44 9.38
#